data_AF-A0A954YJJ0-F1
#
_entry.id   AF-A0A954YJJ0-F1
#
_cell.length_a   1.000
_cell.length_b   1.000
_cell.length_c   1.000
_cell.angle_alpha   90.00
_cell.angle_beta   90.00
_cell.angle_gamma   90.00
#
_symmetry.space_group_name_H-M   'P 1'
#
loop_
_entity.id
_entity.type
_entity.pdbx_description
1 polymer ?
#
loop_
_entity_poly.entity_id
_entity_poly.type
_entity_poly.pdbx_seq_one_letter_code
_entity_poly.pdbx_strand_id
1 'polypeptide(L)'
;MVSLLARGVLLFVSVVIAIETCEPATAAPNILFIYLDDFGWKDAGYMGSDFFETPHLDRLAHEGMRFTDAYACAANCAPARACLLSGQYTPRHEIYNVGTGPRGNARYRRLQHIPGTDTLDPRIRTWAHQIQRAGYRTASMGKWHLSSDPVPYGFDVNVGGTHSGSPPRGYYPPHGKTPGLQDAPADEYLTDRLSDEAIKFIRANRDRPWALYLTHFAVHTPLDAKRELASKYKNKPPGELHHHVAMATMIQAVDDGVGRIRATLAELGIENNTVIVFYSDNGGYGGATDMAPLKGYKGTYYEGGIRVPFFVKWPGVVAADSVSAVPVIGVDLYPTLCEIAGAPLPADQPMDGVSLMPLLRGEETQLGERALYWHFPAYLQSYAQLCSEQRDPLFRSRPCSIIRAGDWKLHEYFEDGGLELYNLADDIGESTNLARQQPGKAESMLSQLRAWQRSIDAPIPQERNPQYDAVAEGKAIAKAVEKGAGKRP
;
A
#
# COMPACT_ATOMS: atom_id res chain seq x y z
N MET A 1 24.18 85.46 -50.86
CA MET A 1 24.44 84.01 -51.05
C MET A 1 25.10 83.45 -49.80
N VAL A 2 24.34 82.83 -48.89
CA VAL A 2 24.89 81.95 -47.84
C VAL A 2 23.93 80.76 -47.73
N SER A 3 24.48 79.56 -47.91
CA SER A 3 23.79 78.27 -48.03
C SER A 3 23.74 77.58 -46.67
N LEU A 4 22.56 77.15 -46.22
CA LEU A 4 22.40 76.22 -45.10
C LEU A 4 22.44 74.77 -45.62
N LEU A 5 23.36 73.97 -45.08
CA LEU A 5 23.43 72.51 -45.25
C LEU A 5 22.86 71.85 -43.99
N ALA A 6 21.74 71.13 -44.14
CA ALA A 6 21.20 70.25 -43.11
C ALA A 6 21.75 68.82 -43.33
N ARG A 7 22.43 68.26 -42.32
CA ARG A 7 22.86 66.85 -42.28
C ARG A 7 21.76 66.02 -41.59
N GLY A 8 21.15 65.09 -42.33
CA GLY A 8 20.29 64.04 -41.76
C GLY A 8 21.11 62.82 -41.36
N VAL A 9 20.98 62.38 -40.11
CA VAL A 9 21.53 61.12 -39.59
C VAL A 9 20.42 60.08 -39.68
N LEU A 10 20.63 59.01 -40.47
CA LEU A 10 19.76 57.83 -40.48
C LEU A 10 20.20 56.87 -39.37
N LEU A 11 19.30 56.61 -38.41
CA LEU A 11 19.46 55.57 -37.39
C LEU A 11 18.90 54.25 -37.94
N PHE A 12 19.76 53.26 -38.16
CA PHE A 12 19.35 51.88 -38.47
C PHE A 12 19.06 51.14 -37.15
N VAL A 13 17.78 50.93 -36.83
CA VAL A 13 17.37 50.07 -35.71
C VAL A 13 17.39 48.62 -36.21
N SER A 14 18.35 47.84 -35.72
CA SER A 14 18.40 46.39 -35.95
C SER A 14 17.44 45.71 -34.97
N VAL A 15 16.34 45.14 -35.48
CA VAL A 15 15.41 44.32 -34.69
C VAL A 15 16.03 42.94 -34.52
N VAL A 16 16.54 42.65 -33.33
CA VAL A 16 16.92 41.30 -32.92
C VAL A 16 15.65 40.57 -32.52
N ILE A 17 15.17 39.66 -33.37
CA ILE A 17 14.09 38.74 -33.03
C ILE A 17 14.71 37.67 -32.12
N ALA A 18 14.48 37.78 -30.82
CA ALA A 18 14.75 36.71 -29.88
C ALA A 18 13.76 35.58 -30.19
N ILE A 19 14.25 34.50 -30.80
CA ILE A 19 13.52 33.25 -30.89
C ILE A 19 13.59 32.65 -29.48
N GLU A 20 12.57 32.91 -28.67
CA GLU A 20 12.33 32.13 -27.46
C GLU A 20 12.08 30.69 -27.91
N THR A 21 13.10 29.85 -27.78
CA THR A 21 12.91 28.41 -27.77
C THR A 21 12.05 28.10 -26.56
N CYS A 22 10.74 27.96 -26.77
CA CYS A 22 9.83 27.36 -25.82
C CYS A 22 10.42 25.99 -25.49
N GLU A 23 11.05 25.86 -24.32
CA GLU A 23 11.32 24.53 -23.78
C GLU A 23 10.00 23.77 -23.83
N PRO A 24 9.94 22.60 -24.47
CA PRO A 24 8.71 21.84 -24.50
C PRO A 24 8.30 21.65 -23.04
N ALA A 25 7.12 22.17 -22.69
CA ALA A 25 6.51 21.88 -21.40
C ALA A 25 6.70 20.39 -21.17
N THR A 26 7.44 20.01 -20.13
CA THR A 26 7.75 18.62 -19.84
C THR A 26 6.42 17.87 -19.88
N ALA A 27 6.25 17.01 -20.88
CA ALA A 27 4.98 16.36 -21.12
C ALA A 27 4.56 15.66 -19.82
N ALA A 28 3.32 15.88 -19.38
CA ALA A 28 2.81 15.27 -18.16
C ALA A 28 3.14 13.76 -18.16
N PRO A 29 3.78 13.23 -17.11
CA PRO A 29 4.23 11.85 -17.13
C PRO A 29 3.03 10.90 -17.04
N ASN A 30 3.17 9.69 -17.57
CA ASN A 30 2.23 8.62 -17.25
C ASN A 30 2.49 8.09 -15.84
N ILE A 31 1.47 7.55 -15.19
CA ILE A 31 1.58 6.97 -13.85
C ILE A 31 1.12 5.52 -13.92
N LEU A 32 2.04 4.58 -13.72
CA LEU A 32 1.74 3.17 -13.48
C LEU A 32 1.89 2.87 -11.99
N PHE A 33 0.77 2.71 -11.30
CA PHE A 33 0.75 2.31 -9.90
C PHE A 33 0.40 0.83 -9.78
N ILE A 34 1.42 0.01 -9.50
CA ILE A 34 1.31 -1.42 -9.23
C ILE A 34 1.07 -1.61 -7.73
N TYR A 35 -0.05 -2.25 -7.38
CA TYR A 35 -0.46 -2.42 -6.00
C TYR A 35 -0.90 -3.85 -5.70
N LEU A 36 -0.19 -4.52 -4.79
CA LEU A 36 -0.44 -5.92 -4.46
C LEU A 36 -1.26 -6.09 -3.18
N ASP A 37 -1.89 -7.25 -3.07
CA ASP A 37 -2.75 -7.66 -1.97
C ASP A 37 -2.04 -8.73 -1.14
N ASP A 38 -1.85 -8.49 0.16
CA ASP A 38 -1.17 -9.41 1.08
C ASP A 38 0.28 -9.76 0.71
N PHE A 39 0.98 -8.85 0.02
CA PHE A 39 2.38 -9.02 -0.38
C PHE A 39 3.30 -8.41 0.68
N GLY A 40 3.98 -9.27 1.43
CA GLY A 40 4.78 -8.93 2.58
C GLY A 40 6.11 -8.26 2.22
N TRP A 41 6.73 -7.61 3.21
CA TRP A 41 7.94 -6.83 3.00
C TRP A 41 9.09 -7.61 2.39
N LYS A 42 9.15 -8.94 2.63
CA LYS A 42 10.22 -9.84 2.17
C LYS A 42 9.80 -10.74 1.01
N ASP A 43 8.64 -10.51 0.40
CA ASP A 43 8.11 -11.41 -0.64
C ASP A 43 8.75 -11.15 -2.03
N ALA A 44 9.56 -10.10 -2.16
CA ALA A 44 10.32 -9.78 -3.37
C ALA A 44 11.82 -10.10 -3.21
N GLY A 45 12.48 -10.44 -4.32
CA GLY A 45 13.92 -10.70 -4.38
C GLY A 45 14.76 -9.52 -3.89
N TYR A 46 14.45 -8.29 -4.32
CA TYR A 46 15.16 -7.08 -3.88
C TYR A 46 14.98 -6.75 -2.38
N MET A 47 14.01 -7.38 -1.72
CA MET A 47 13.79 -7.28 -0.27
C MET A 47 14.28 -8.51 0.50
N GLY A 48 14.87 -9.49 -0.20
CA GLY A 48 15.51 -10.64 0.42
C GLY A 48 14.65 -11.88 0.55
N SER A 49 13.69 -12.11 -0.36
CA SER A 49 13.09 -13.44 -0.52
C SER A 49 14.18 -14.45 -0.92
N ASP A 50 14.11 -15.65 -0.34
CA ASP A 50 15.05 -16.75 -0.62
C ASP A 50 14.45 -17.85 -1.51
N PHE A 51 13.19 -17.70 -1.95
CA PHE A 51 12.49 -18.67 -2.80
C PHE A 51 11.59 -18.06 -3.86
N PHE A 52 10.90 -16.97 -3.57
CA PHE A 52 10.08 -16.28 -4.56
C PHE A 52 10.99 -15.57 -5.58
N GLU A 53 10.57 -15.50 -6.85
CA GLU A 53 11.39 -14.91 -7.91
C GLU A 53 10.64 -13.74 -8.54
N THR A 54 11.25 -12.56 -8.49
CA THR A 54 10.67 -11.30 -8.98
C THR A 54 11.68 -10.48 -9.81
N PRO A 55 12.35 -11.06 -10.82
CA PRO A 55 13.43 -10.36 -11.55
C PRO A 55 12.99 -9.03 -12.20
N HIS A 56 11.72 -8.88 -12.60
CA HIS A 56 11.25 -7.63 -13.19
C HIS A 56 10.97 -6.54 -12.15
N LEU A 57 10.38 -6.88 -11.00
CA LEU A 57 10.24 -5.96 -9.87
C LEU A 57 11.62 -5.60 -9.30
N ASP A 58 12.53 -6.57 -9.17
CA ASP A 58 13.89 -6.34 -8.68
C ASP A 58 14.61 -5.33 -9.56
N ARG A 59 14.51 -5.51 -10.88
CA ARG A 59 15.08 -4.56 -11.84
C ARG A 59 14.46 -3.18 -11.72
N LEU A 60 13.14 -3.06 -11.59
CA LEU A 60 12.48 -1.76 -11.39
C LEU A 60 12.91 -1.08 -10.09
N ALA A 61 13.07 -1.85 -9.02
CA ALA A 61 13.53 -1.36 -7.73
C ALA A 61 14.97 -0.80 -7.81
N HIS A 62 15.86 -1.47 -8.53
CA HIS A 62 17.22 -0.98 -8.80
C HIS A 62 17.26 0.19 -9.80
N GLU A 63 16.27 0.31 -10.69
CA GLU A 63 16.15 1.45 -11.62
C GLU A 63 15.53 2.71 -10.95
N GLY A 64 15.16 2.63 -9.67
CA GLY A 64 14.52 3.71 -8.92
C GLY A 64 15.04 3.87 -7.50
N MET A 65 14.19 4.40 -6.63
CA MET A 65 14.42 4.53 -5.19
C MET A 65 13.62 3.49 -4.43
N ARG A 66 14.28 2.71 -3.57
CA ARG A 66 13.66 1.77 -2.63
C ARG A 66 13.45 2.42 -1.27
N PHE A 67 12.36 2.10 -0.62
CA PHE A 67 12.09 2.55 0.75
C PHE A 67 12.14 1.36 1.71
N THR A 68 13.03 1.41 2.69
CA THR A 68 13.16 0.34 3.68
C THR A 68 12.13 0.45 4.78
N ASP A 69 11.58 1.64 5.02
CA ASP A 69 10.70 1.97 6.15
C ASP A 69 9.31 2.43 5.66
N ALA A 70 8.74 1.67 4.72
CA ALA A 70 7.42 1.94 4.17
C ALA A 70 6.31 1.14 4.87
N TYR A 71 5.21 1.82 5.20
CA TYR A 71 4.13 1.24 6.01
C TYR A 71 2.74 1.35 5.39
N ALA A 72 2.02 0.24 5.35
CA ALA A 72 0.58 0.25 5.14
C ALA A 72 -0.14 1.01 6.28
N CYS A 73 -1.21 1.72 5.94
CA CYS A 73 -2.01 2.48 6.92
C CYS A 73 -2.89 1.60 7.83
N ALA A 74 -3.02 0.32 7.51
CA ALA A 74 -3.73 -0.65 8.33
C ALA A 74 -3.18 -2.06 8.07
N ALA A 75 -3.38 -2.96 9.01
CA ALA A 75 -3.00 -4.36 8.85
C ALA A 75 -4.05 -5.19 8.05
N ASN A 76 -4.96 -4.55 7.33
CA ASN A 76 -6.04 -5.19 6.57
C ASN A 76 -6.28 -4.46 5.24
N CYS A 77 -6.78 -5.20 4.24
CA CYS A 77 -6.91 -4.71 2.87
C CYS A 77 -7.81 -3.48 2.71
N ALA A 78 -9.10 -3.57 3.08
CA ALA A 78 -10.07 -2.49 2.88
C ALA A 78 -9.66 -1.17 3.58
N PRO A 79 -9.32 -1.17 4.88
CA PRO A 79 -8.88 0.07 5.53
C PRO A 79 -7.60 0.64 4.93
N ALA A 80 -6.61 -0.18 4.56
CA ALA A 80 -5.38 0.32 3.94
C ALA A 80 -5.62 0.94 2.56
N ARG A 81 -6.49 0.33 1.75
CA ARG A 81 -6.95 0.87 0.45
C ARG A 81 -7.70 2.18 0.61
N ALA A 82 -8.57 2.27 1.60
CA ALA A 82 -9.30 3.48 1.91
C ALA A 82 -8.34 4.61 2.27
N CYS A 83 -7.34 4.35 3.11
CA CYS A 83 -6.31 5.33 3.44
C CYS A 83 -5.50 5.78 2.22
N LEU A 84 -5.02 4.81 1.41
CA LEU A 84 -4.27 5.07 0.19
C LEU A 84 -5.03 5.99 -0.76
N LEU A 85 -6.31 5.69 -1.00
CA LEU A 85 -7.13 6.41 -1.96
C LEU A 85 -7.57 7.77 -1.44
N SER A 86 -7.92 7.89 -0.16
CA SER A 86 -8.45 9.13 0.45
C SER A 86 -7.40 10.10 0.97
N GLY A 87 -6.17 9.63 1.24
CA GLY A 87 -5.13 10.41 1.92
C GLY A 87 -5.41 10.59 3.41
N GLN A 88 -6.28 9.76 3.99
CA GLN A 88 -6.79 9.90 5.35
C GLN A 88 -6.59 8.64 6.19
N TYR A 89 -6.28 8.79 7.47
CA TYR A 89 -6.24 7.66 8.41
C TYR A 89 -7.64 7.09 8.69
N THR A 90 -7.64 5.84 9.19
CA THR A 90 -8.86 5.05 9.43
C THR A 90 -9.97 5.76 10.20
N PRO A 91 -9.71 6.63 11.19
CA PRO A 91 -10.80 7.31 11.90
C PRO A 91 -11.62 8.28 11.04
N ARG A 92 -11.03 8.87 9.99
CA ARG A 92 -11.73 9.88 9.18
C ARG A 92 -12.72 9.27 8.19
N HIS A 93 -12.40 8.10 7.65
CA HIS A 93 -13.24 7.40 6.67
C HIS A 93 -13.99 6.20 7.27
N GLU A 94 -13.75 5.88 8.54
CA GLU A 94 -14.48 4.89 9.35
C GLU A 94 -14.46 3.45 8.82
N ILE A 95 -13.59 3.13 7.87
CA ILE A 95 -13.34 1.75 7.44
C ILE A 95 -12.25 1.20 8.36
N TYR A 96 -12.62 0.36 9.31
CA TYR A 96 -11.70 -0.20 10.31
C TYR A 96 -11.27 -1.63 10.03
N ASN A 97 -12.11 -2.41 9.36
CA ASN A 97 -11.88 -3.81 9.04
C ASN A 97 -12.62 -4.21 7.75
N VAL A 98 -12.37 -5.44 7.29
CA VAL A 98 -13.14 -6.00 6.18
C VAL A 98 -14.51 -6.44 6.70
N GLY A 99 -15.55 -5.72 6.25
CA GLY A 99 -16.92 -5.78 6.75
C GLY A 99 -17.11 -4.99 8.04
N THR A 100 -18.36 -4.81 8.46
CA THR A 100 -18.74 -4.01 9.65
C THR A 100 -19.04 -4.84 10.90
N GLY A 101 -19.05 -6.17 10.76
CA GLY A 101 -19.35 -7.09 11.84
C GLY A 101 -18.12 -7.50 12.66
N PRO A 102 -18.29 -7.83 13.95
CA PRO A 102 -17.19 -8.29 14.77
C PRO A 102 -16.68 -9.66 14.31
N ARG A 103 -15.37 -9.85 14.30
CA ARG A 103 -14.73 -11.14 14.00
C ARG A 103 -14.33 -11.88 15.29
N GLY A 104 -14.26 -13.21 15.18
CA GLY A 104 -13.92 -14.08 16.31
C GLY A 104 -15.10 -14.34 17.26
N ASN A 105 -14.92 -15.31 18.16
CA ASN A 105 -15.98 -15.70 19.08
C ASN A 105 -16.26 -14.58 20.10
N ALA A 106 -17.54 -14.21 20.23
CA ALA A 106 -17.96 -13.14 21.14
C ALA A 106 -17.58 -13.39 22.60
N ARG A 107 -17.48 -14.64 23.05
CA ARG A 107 -17.06 -14.96 24.43
C ARG A 107 -15.61 -14.56 24.74
N TYR A 108 -14.80 -14.29 23.73
CA TYR A 108 -13.37 -13.96 23.87
C TYR A 108 -13.08 -12.48 23.59
N ARG A 109 -14.10 -11.66 23.31
CA ARG A 109 -13.95 -10.21 23.09
C ARG A 109 -14.34 -9.49 24.37
N ARG A 110 -13.47 -8.66 24.96
CA ARG A 110 -13.75 -7.98 26.23
C ARG A 110 -14.54 -6.69 26.06
N LEU A 111 -14.37 -6.01 24.92
CA LEU A 111 -15.06 -4.78 24.56
C LEU A 111 -16.04 -5.03 23.42
N GLN A 112 -17.01 -4.14 23.30
CA GLN A 112 -17.83 -4.01 22.11
C GLN A 112 -16.95 -3.57 20.93
N HIS A 113 -17.26 -4.15 19.77
CA HIS A 113 -16.65 -3.74 18.51
C HIS A 113 -17.26 -2.40 18.09
N ILE A 114 -16.44 -1.44 17.69
CA ILE A 114 -16.95 -0.23 17.04
C ILE A 114 -17.26 -0.58 15.59
N PRO A 115 -18.54 -0.56 15.17
CA PRO A 115 -18.87 -0.76 13.78
C PRO A 115 -18.34 0.42 12.96
N GLY A 116 -17.61 0.11 11.90
CA GLY A 116 -17.25 1.08 10.87
C GLY A 116 -18.27 1.09 9.72
N THR A 117 -17.83 1.60 8.58
CA THR A 117 -18.45 1.37 7.26
C THR A 117 -17.64 0.36 6.45
N ASP A 118 -18.27 -0.30 5.48
CA ASP A 118 -17.60 -1.16 4.49
C ASP A 118 -17.47 -0.49 3.11
N THR A 119 -18.05 0.70 2.96
CA THR A 119 -18.05 1.46 1.71
C THR A 119 -17.42 2.84 1.95
N LEU A 120 -16.45 3.19 1.11
CA LEU A 120 -15.83 4.52 1.15
C LEU A 120 -16.89 5.56 0.77
N ASP A 121 -17.08 6.57 1.61
CA ASP A 121 -18.04 7.63 1.33
C ASP A 121 -17.70 8.31 -0.01
N PRO A 122 -18.63 8.35 -0.99
CA PRO A 122 -18.37 8.97 -2.30
C PRO A 122 -18.08 10.48 -2.23
N ARG A 123 -18.32 11.14 -1.09
CA ARG A 123 -17.94 12.54 -0.84
C ARG A 123 -16.44 12.69 -0.58
N ILE A 124 -15.75 11.63 -0.18
CA ILE A 124 -14.29 11.64 0.01
C ILE A 124 -13.63 11.57 -1.37
N ARG A 125 -13.00 12.67 -1.78
CA ARG A 125 -12.28 12.75 -3.05
C ARG A 125 -10.97 12.00 -2.95
N THR A 126 -10.89 10.90 -3.68
CA THR A 126 -9.66 10.13 -3.87
C THR A 126 -8.61 10.88 -4.69
N TRP A 127 -7.34 10.43 -4.66
CA TRP A 127 -6.29 10.98 -5.53
C TRP A 127 -6.66 10.83 -7.01
N ALA A 128 -7.42 9.78 -7.37
CA ALA A 128 -7.83 9.53 -8.75
C ALA A 128 -8.78 10.63 -9.26
N HIS A 129 -9.66 11.18 -8.42
CA HIS A 129 -10.47 12.34 -8.80
C HIS A 129 -9.61 13.54 -9.17
N GLN A 130 -8.56 13.81 -8.40
CA GLN A 130 -7.69 14.95 -8.61
C GLN A 130 -6.90 14.79 -9.91
N ILE A 131 -6.33 13.59 -10.13
CA ILE A 131 -5.58 13.26 -11.35
C ILE A 131 -6.47 13.27 -12.59
N GLN A 132 -7.68 12.71 -12.50
CA GLN A 132 -8.67 12.76 -13.59
C GLN A 132 -9.03 14.20 -13.96
N ARG A 133 -9.27 15.06 -12.95
CA ARG A 133 -9.56 16.49 -13.16
C ARG A 133 -8.38 17.25 -13.77
N ALA A 134 -7.15 16.78 -13.56
CA ALA A 134 -5.95 17.32 -14.21
C ALA A 134 -5.77 16.86 -15.67
N GLY A 135 -6.73 16.11 -16.23
CA GLY A 135 -6.77 15.74 -17.65
C GLY A 135 -6.20 14.37 -17.97
N TYR A 136 -5.87 13.56 -16.97
CA TYR A 136 -5.40 12.19 -17.17
C TYR A 136 -6.56 11.26 -17.53
N ARG A 137 -6.27 10.29 -18.41
CA ARG A 137 -7.12 9.09 -18.52
C ARG A 137 -6.84 8.18 -17.32
N THR A 138 -7.84 7.86 -16.51
CA THR A 138 -7.65 7.06 -15.29
C THR A 138 -8.24 5.65 -15.41
N ALA A 139 -7.55 4.64 -14.90
CA ALA A 139 -8.02 3.26 -14.89
C ALA A 139 -7.73 2.56 -13.55
N SER A 140 -8.68 1.76 -13.09
CA SER A 140 -8.50 0.79 -12.00
C SER A 140 -8.68 -0.62 -12.57
N MET A 141 -7.68 -1.48 -12.33
CA MET A 141 -7.66 -2.85 -12.84
C MET A 141 -7.31 -3.83 -11.72
N GLY A 142 -8.31 -4.59 -11.27
CA GLY A 142 -8.22 -5.65 -10.28
C GLY A 142 -9.06 -5.36 -9.02
N LYS A 143 -8.50 -5.61 -7.84
CA LYS A 143 -9.19 -5.52 -6.54
C LYS A 143 -9.53 -4.08 -6.17
N TRP A 144 -10.82 -3.78 -6.02
CA TRP A 144 -11.29 -2.48 -5.55
C TRP A 144 -11.59 -2.48 -4.04
N HIS A 145 -12.58 -3.27 -3.60
CA HIS A 145 -12.86 -3.56 -2.17
C HIS A 145 -13.29 -2.34 -1.32
N LEU A 146 -13.84 -1.29 -1.94
CA LEU A 146 -14.28 -0.08 -1.24
C LEU A 146 -15.70 0.38 -1.61
N SER A 147 -16.30 -0.20 -2.63
CA SER A 147 -17.68 0.06 -3.08
C SER A 147 -18.03 -0.96 -4.17
N SER A 148 -19.19 -0.85 -4.82
CA SER A 148 -19.52 -1.68 -5.97
C SER A 148 -18.72 -1.36 -7.24
N ASP A 149 -18.18 -0.14 -7.37
CA ASP A 149 -17.56 0.36 -8.59
C ASP A 149 -16.54 1.48 -8.28
N PRO A 150 -15.29 1.43 -8.77
CA PRO A 150 -14.33 2.53 -8.70
C PRO A 150 -14.68 3.75 -9.57
N VAL A 151 -15.57 3.66 -10.56
CA VAL A 151 -15.82 4.79 -11.48
C VAL A 151 -16.28 6.08 -10.77
N PRO A 152 -17.23 6.03 -9.81
CA PRO A 152 -17.60 7.19 -8.98
C PRO A 152 -16.46 7.77 -8.14
N TYR A 153 -15.30 7.11 -8.09
CA TYR A 153 -14.14 7.49 -7.28
C TYR A 153 -12.98 8.02 -8.14
N GLY A 154 -13.28 8.60 -9.31
CA GLY A 154 -12.30 9.28 -10.17
C GLY A 154 -11.61 8.38 -11.19
N PHE A 155 -12.15 7.19 -11.47
CA PHE A 155 -11.64 6.27 -12.48
C PHE A 155 -12.53 6.29 -13.73
N ASP A 156 -11.94 6.35 -14.93
CA ASP A 156 -12.71 6.25 -16.17
C ASP A 156 -12.92 4.80 -16.65
N VAL A 157 -12.07 3.88 -16.20
CA VAL A 157 -12.08 2.47 -16.61
C VAL A 157 -12.04 1.60 -15.37
N ASN A 158 -12.92 0.61 -15.34
CA ASN A 158 -12.97 -0.44 -14.32
C ASN A 158 -12.82 -1.82 -14.99
N VAL A 159 -11.80 -2.56 -14.58
CA VAL A 159 -11.65 -4.00 -14.86
C VAL A 159 -11.47 -4.71 -13.53
N GLY A 160 -12.26 -5.75 -13.22
CA GLY A 160 -12.13 -6.51 -11.98
C GLY A 160 -12.78 -5.87 -10.74
N GLY A 161 -12.88 -4.54 -10.71
CA GLY A 161 -13.25 -3.77 -9.53
C GLY A 161 -14.70 -3.98 -9.11
N THR A 162 -14.88 -4.56 -7.92
CA THR A 162 -16.16 -4.73 -7.24
C THR A 162 -15.98 -4.57 -5.74
N HIS A 163 -17.04 -4.77 -4.96
CA HIS A 163 -16.97 -4.78 -3.49
C HIS A 163 -16.20 -6.00 -2.95
N SER A 164 -15.96 -7.03 -3.78
CA SER A 164 -15.21 -8.20 -3.37
C SER A 164 -13.77 -7.85 -2.98
N GLY A 165 -13.36 -8.30 -1.80
CA GLY A 165 -11.98 -8.27 -1.33
C GLY A 165 -11.13 -9.46 -1.77
N SER A 166 -11.66 -10.33 -2.64
CA SER A 166 -11.03 -11.59 -3.06
C SER A 166 -11.23 -11.79 -4.56
N PRO A 167 -10.39 -12.62 -5.22
CA PRO A 167 -10.51 -12.90 -6.65
C PRO A 167 -11.90 -13.48 -6.98
N PRO A 168 -12.51 -13.06 -8.11
CA PRO A 168 -13.86 -13.44 -8.47
C PRO A 168 -13.92 -14.93 -8.83
N ARG A 169 -14.35 -15.74 -7.85
CA ARG A 169 -14.46 -17.21 -7.92
C ARG A 169 -13.11 -17.94 -8.11
N GLY A 170 -12.03 -17.38 -7.57
CA GLY A 170 -10.67 -17.92 -7.69
C GLY A 170 -9.87 -17.28 -8.84
N TYR A 171 -8.66 -17.78 -9.09
CA TYR A 171 -7.75 -17.20 -10.09
C TYR A 171 -7.94 -17.73 -11.51
N TYR A 172 -8.79 -18.75 -11.68
CA TYR A 172 -9.17 -19.28 -12.99
C TYR A 172 -10.67 -19.01 -13.24
N PRO A 173 -11.08 -18.80 -14.50
CA PRO A 173 -12.49 -18.63 -14.87
C PRO A 173 -13.39 -19.80 -14.47
N PRO A 174 -14.71 -19.57 -14.36
CA PRO A 174 -15.43 -18.35 -14.74
C PRO A 174 -15.38 -17.23 -13.67
N HIS A 175 -15.11 -15.98 -14.08
CA HIS A 175 -15.11 -14.81 -13.19
C HIS A 175 -16.49 -14.14 -13.01
N GLY A 176 -17.56 -14.79 -13.46
CA GLY A 176 -18.93 -14.33 -13.28
C GLY A 176 -19.23 -13.02 -14.01
N LYS A 177 -19.91 -12.08 -13.34
CA LYS A 177 -20.31 -10.77 -13.91
C LYS A 177 -19.28 -9.66 -13.65
N THR A 178 -18.06 -10.03 -13.28
CA THR A 178 -17.03 -9.06 -12.90
C THR A 178 -16.65 -8.17 -14.10
N PRO A 179 -16.64 -6.83 -13.96
CA PRO A 179 -16.39 -5.91 -15.06
C PRO A 179 -15.10 -6.24 -15.83
N GLY A 180 -15.15 -6.30 -17.15
CA GLY A 180 -13.98 -6.55 -18.01
C GLY A 180 -13.42 -7.97 -17.97
N LEU A 181 -14.03 -8.91 -17.22
CA LEU A 181 -13.56 -10.28 -17.04
C LEU A 181 -14.60 -11.35 -17.44
N GLN A 182 -15.67 -10.95 -18.12
CA GLN A 182 -16.79 -11.85 -18.42
C GLN A 182 -16.44 -12.93 -19.45
N ASP A 183 -15.56 -12.61 -20.41
CA ASP A 183 -15.19 -13.46 -21.54
C ASP A 183 -13.77 -14.05 -21.42
N ALA A 184 -13.28 -14.24 -20.20
CA ALA A 184 -11.96 -14.83 -19.94
C ALA A 184 -11.90 -16.30 -20.44
N PRO A 185 -10.92 -16.68 -21.28
CA PRO A 185 -10.71 -18.07 -21.70
C PRO A 185 -10.54 -19.02 -20.50
N ALA A 186 -11.02 -20.27 -20.61
CA ALA A 186 -11.12 -21.19 -19.47
C ALA A 186 -9.79 -21.49 -18.72
N ASP A 187 -8.66 -21.33 -19.40
CA ASP A 187 -7.30 -21.55 -18.90
C ASP A 187 -6.53 -20.26 -18.61
N GLU A 188 -7.12 -19.09 -18.87
CA GLU A 188 -6.52 -17.78 -18.58
C GLU A 188 -6.36 -17.59 -17.08
N TYR A 189 -5.17 -17.17 -16.65
CA TYR A 189 -4.91 -16.86 -15.26
C TYR A 189 -5.27 -15.39 -14.98
N LEU A 190 -6.06 -15.12 -13.94
CA LEU A 190 -6.58 -13.78 -13.64
C LEU A 190 -5.49 -12.70 -13.58
N THR A 191 -4.32 -13.03 -13.01
CA THR A 191 -3.19 -12.10 -12.94
C THR A 191 -2.69 -11.71 -14.33
N ASP A 192 -2.60 -12.68 -15.25
CA ASP A 192 -2.18 -12.43 -16.63
C ASP A 192 -3.22 -11.58 -17.38
N ARG A 193 -4.51 -11.87 -17.17
CA ARG A 193 -5.60 -11.09 -17.76
C ARG A 193 -5.54 -9.62 -17.34
N LEU A 194 -5.30 -9.33 -16.06
CA LEU A 194 -5.16 -7.95 -15.60
C LEU A 194 -3.97 -7.24 -16.27
N SER A 195 -2.85 -7.94 -16.48
CA SER A 195 -1.71 -7.41 -17.23
C SER A 195 -2.03 -7.20 -18.72
N ASP A 196 -2.85 -8.04 -19.34
CA ASP A 196 -3.30 -7.88 -20.73
C ASP A 196 -4.18 -6.64 -20.90
N GLU A 197 -5.13 -6.43 -19.99
CA GLU A 197 -5.98 -5.23 -19.99
C GLU A 197 -5.16 -3.97 -19.70
N ALA A 198 -4.14 -4.05 -18.84
CA ALA A 198 -3.19 -2.96 -18.60
C ALA A 198 -2.42 -2.58 -19.88
N ILE A 199 -1.86 -3.56 -20.58
CA ILE A 199 -1.15 -3.36 -21.86
C ILE A 199 -2.07 -2.73 -22.91
N LYS A 200 -3.32 -3.23 -23.02
CA LYS A 200 -4.32 -2.69 -23.93
C LYS A 200 -4.66 -1.23 -23.62
N PHE A 201 -4.84 -0.90 -22.34
CA PHE A 201 -5.08 0.46 -21.90
C PHE A 201 -3.89 1.39 -22.22
N ILE A 202 -2.66 0.96 -21.92
CA ILE A 202 -1.46 1.74 -22.20
C ILE A 202 -1.34 2.03 -23.70
N ARG A 203 -1.51 1.01 -24.56
CA ARG A 203 -1.46 1.18 -26.02
C ARG A 203 -2.53 2.14 -26.53
N ALA A 204 -3.75 2.04 -26.03
CA ALA A 204 -4.86 2.90 -26.43
C ALA A 204 -4.72 4.37 -25.97
N ASN A 205 -3.79 4.65 -25.03
CA ASN A 205 -3.59 5.97 -24.46
C ASN A 205 -2.17 6.51 -24.67
N ARG A 206 -1.38 5.93 -25.57
CA ARG A 206 0.03 6.31 -25.81
C ARG A 206 0.27 7.81 -26.08
N ASP A 207 -0.73 8.52 -26.63
CA ASP A 207 -0.61 9.91 -27.07
C ASP A 207 -1.25 10.92 -26.10
N ARG A 208 -1.60 10.49 -24.87
CA ARG A 208 -2.12 11.36 -23.79
C ARG A 208 -1.66 10.86 -22.42
N PRO A 209 -1.55 11.73 -21.39
CA PRO A 209 -1.21 11.28 -20.05
C PRO A 209 -2.28 10.34 -19.49
N TRP A 210 -1.83 9.26 -18.86
CA TRP A 210 -2.70 8.28 -18.22
C TRP A 210 -2.19 7.88 -16.84
N ALA A 211 -3.13 7.51 -15.96
CA ALA A 211 -2.85 6.96 -14.64
C ALA A 211 -3.55 5.61 -14.49
N LEU A 212 -2.76 4.54 -14.35
CA LEU A 212 -3.23 3.18 -14.18
C LEU A 212 -2.95 2.70 -12.77
N TYR A 213 -4.02 2.46 -12.00
CA TYR A 213 -3.98 1.73 -10.74
C TYR A 213 -4.17 0.23 -11.03
N LEU A 214 -3.06 -0.45 -11.25
CA LEU A 214 -3.01 -1.90 -11.46
C LEU A 214 -2.97 -2.58 -10.09
N THR A 215 -4.14 -2.86 -9.55
CA THR A 215 -4.32 -3.39 -8.20
C THR A 215 -4.66 -4.87 -8.24
N HIS A 216 -3.64 -5.71 -8.27
CA HIS A 216 -3.85 -7.15 -8.39
C HIS A 216 -4.66 -7.72 -7.22
N PHE A 217 -5.46 -8.77 -7.50
CA PHE A 217 -5.96 -9.68 -6.46
C PHE A 217 -4.84 -10.56 -5.90
N ALA A 218 -3.80 -10.80 -6.71
CA ALA A 218 -2.60 -11.48 -6.27
C ALA A 218 -1.91 -10.67 -5.15
N VAL A 219 -1.48 -11.30 -4.06
CA VAL A 219 -1.34 -12.75 -3.85
C VAL A 219 -2.35 -13.34 -2.85
N HIS A 220 -3.50 -12.68 -2.71
CA HIS A 220 -4.52 -13.03 -1.72
C HIS A 220 -5.11 -14.43 -1.94
N THR A 221 -5.50 -15.07 -0.83
CA THR A 221 -6.20 -16.36 -0.83
C THR A 221 -7.51 -16.35 -1.66
N PRO A 222 -7.95 -17.51 -2.22
CA PRO A 222 -7.32 -18.82 -2.18
C PRO A 222 -5.96 -18.85 -2.91
N LEU A 223 -5.02 -19.67 -2.42
CA LEU A 223 -3.70 -19.78 -3.04
C LEU A 223 -3.77 -20.74 -4.23
N ASP A 224 -4.21 -20.22 -5.37
CA ASP A 224 -4.37 -20.99 -6.60
C ASP A 224 -3.11 -20.87 -7.46
N ALA A 225 -2.33 -21.95 -7.54
CA ALA A 225 -1.08 -21.94 -8.30
C ALA A 225 -1.30 -21.71 -9.80
N LYS A 226 -0.45 -20.90 -10.44
CA LYS A 226 -0.35 -20.81 -11.90
C LYS A 226 0.25 -22.12 -12.42
N ARG A 227 -0.56 -22.90 -13.14
CA ARG A 227 -0.32 -24.32 -13.46
C ARG A 227 1.03 -24.57 -14.14
N GLU A 228 1.40 -23.73 -15.11
CA GLU A 228 2.64 -23.82 -15.88
C GLU A 228 3.90 -23.56 -15.04
N LEU A 229 3.77 -22.81 -13.94
CA LEU A 229 4.88 -22.52 -13.02
C LEU A 229 5.00 -23.55 -11.88
N ALA A 230 3.98 -24.36 -11.65
CA ALA A 230 3.94 -25.28 -10.51
C ALA A 230 5.12 -26.26 -10.51
N SER A 231 5.49 -26.81 -11.67
CA SER A 231 6.60 -27.76 -11.78
C SER A 231 7.96 -27.11 -11.48
N LYS A 232 8.15 -25.83 -11.87
CA LYS A 232 9.38 -25.08 -11.57
C LYS A 232 9.60 -25.01 -10.06
N TYR A 233 8.60 -24.57 -9.30
CA TYR A 233 8.74 -24.37 -7.86
C TYR A 233 8.65 -25.66 -7.03
N LYS A 234 7.96 -26.70 -7.52
CA LYS A 234 8.04 -28.04 -6.89
C LYS A 234 9.44 -28.64 -6.94
N ASN A 235 10.19 -28.33 -7.99
CA ASN A 235 11.55 -28.83 -8.19
C ASN A 235 12.61 -27.88 -7.62
N LYS A 236 12.23 -26.67 -7.20
CA LYS A 236 13.13 -25.70 -6.57
C LYS A 236 13.37 -26.10 -5.11
N PRO A 237 14.62 -26.14 -4.63
CA PRO A 237 14.90 -26.32 -3.21
C PRO A 237 14.17 -25.26 -2.37
N PRO A 238 13.54 -25.62 -1.24
CA PRO A 238 12.92 -24.64 -0.36
C PRO A 238 13.96 -23.67 0.21
N GLY A 239 13.58 -22.42 0.39
CA GLY A 239 14.34 -21.44 1.16
C GLY A 239 14.23 -21.71 2.67
N GLU A 240 15.00 -20.97 3.46
CA GLU A 240 14.91 -20.99 4.92
C GLU A 240 13.61 -20.34 5.41
N LEU A 241 13.20 -19.25 4.75
CA LEU A 241 12.00 -18.49 5.08
C LEU A 241 10.83 -18.85 4.16
N HIS A 242 11.09 -18.96 2.86
CA HIS A 242 10.04 -19.11 1.86
C HIS A 242 10.13 -20.47 1.16
N HIS A 243 8.99 -21.14 1.02
CA HIS A 243 8.94 -22.46 0.37
C HIS A 243 7.56 -22.79 -0.25
N HIS A 244 6.57 -21.89 -0.10
CA HIS A 244 5.21 -22.17 -0.52
C HIS A 244 5.04 -22.07 -2.05
N VAL A 245 4.91 -23.22 -2.71
CA VAL A 245 4.83 -23.33 -4.18
C VAL A 245 3.75 -22.45 -4.81
N ALA A 246 2.50 -22.51 -4.33
CA ALA A 246 1.42 -21.73 -4.96
C ALA A 246 1.67 -20.21 -4.87
N MET A 247 2.03 -19.71 -3.69
CA MET A 247 2.48 -18.34 -3.47
C MET A 247 3.57 -17.93 -4.46
N ALA A 248 4.61 -18.76 -4.62
CA ALA A 248 5.70 -18.49 -5.56
C ALA A 248 5.22 -18.37 -7.00
N THR A 249 4.31 -19.24 -7.45
CA THR A 249 3.72 -19.12 -8.80
C THR A 249 2.87 -17.88 -8.99
N MET A 250 2.14 -17.45 -7.95
CA MET A 250 1.28 -16.25 -7.99
C MET A 250 2.13 -14.98 -8.06
N ILE A 251 3.20 -14.93 -7.25
CA ILE A 251 4.17 -13.82 -7.24
C ILE A 251 4.86 -13.72 -8.61
N GLN A 252 5.37 -14.84 -9.16
CA GLN A 252 6.00 -14.80 -10.46
C GLN A 252 5.02 -14.43 -11.57
N ALA A 253 3.73 -14.81 -11.50
CA ALA A 253 2.73 -14.37 -12.47
C ALA A 253 2.58 -12.83 -12.50
N VAL A 254 2.62 -12.18 -11.33
CA VAL A 254 2.66 -10.71 -11.25
C VAL A 254 3.92 -10.18 -11.90
N ASP A 255 5.09 -10.73 -11.54
CA ASP A 255 6.38 -10.29 -12.07
C ASP A 255 6.49 -10.43 -13.60
N ASP A 256 6.05 -11.56 -14.16
CA ASP A 256 5.97 -11.80 -15.60
C ASP A 256 5.08 -10.73 -16.27
N GLY A 257 3.94 -10.40 -15.66
CA GLY A 257 3.05 -9.32 -16.09
C GLY A 257 3.73 -7.95 -16.11
N VAL A 258 4.50 -7.63 -15.06
CA VAL A 258 5.32 -6.41 -15.00
C VAL A 258 6.38 -6.40 -16.10
N GLY A 259 7.02 -7.53 -16.38
CA GLY A 259 7.96 -7.68 -17.49
C GLY A 259 7.33 -7.32 -18.84
N ARG A 260 6.12 -7.82 -19.11
CA ARG A 260 5.37 -7.54 -20.35
C ARG A 260 4.93 -6.09 -20.47
N ILE A 261 4.52 -5.47 -19.35
CA ILE A 261 4.17 -4.04 -19.33
C ILE A 261 5.41 -3.18 -19.62
N ARG A 262 6.55 -3.46 -18.98
CA ARG A 262 7.82 -2.75 -19.24
C ARG A 262 8.24 -2.87 -20.70
N ALA A 263 8.16 -4.07 -21.27
CA ALA A 263 8.45 -4.29 -22.69
C ALA A 263 7.53 -3.45 -23.59
N THR A 264 6.24 -3.32 -23.24
CA THR A 264 5.29 -2.47 -23.96
C THR A 264 5.64 -0.99 -23.84
N LEU A 265 6.03 -0.50 -22.65
CA LEU A 265 6.44 0.89 -22.46
C LEU A 265 7.68 1.23 -23.31
N ALA A 266 8.65 0.32 -23.38
CA ALA A 266 9.83 0.44 -24.21
C ALA A 266 9.49 0.43 -25.71
N GLU A 267 8.66 -0.51 -26.16
CA GLU A 267 8.18 -0.60 -27.55
C GLU A 267 7.48 0.68 -28.00
N LEU A 268 6.66 1.28 -27.13
CA LEU A 268 5.94 2.53 -27.42
C LEU A 268 6.81 3.78 -27.31
N GLY A 269 8.04 3.66 -26.78
CA GLY A 269 8.95 4.79 -26.57
C GLY A 269 8.54 5.74 -25.44
N ILE A 270 7.68 5.29 -24.51
CA ILE A 270 7.13 6.11 -23.41
C ILE A 270 7.69 5.75 -22.03
N GLU A 271 8.65 4.82 -21.95
CA GLU A 271 9.26 4.40 -20.68
C GLU A 271 9.87 5.57 -19.89
N ASN A 272 10.62 6.46 -20.56
CA ASN A 272 11.26 7.62 -19.91
C ASN A 272 10.26 8.68 -19.43
N ASN A 273 9.01 8.64 -19.92
CA ASN A 273 7.92 9.51 -19.49
C ASN A 273 6.87 8.77 -18.65
N THR A 274 7.24 7.65 -18.00
CA THR A 274 6.32 6.88 -17.16
C THR A 274 6.90 6.71 -15.76
N VAL A 275 6.21 7.23 -14.76
CA VAL A 275 6.48 6.97 -13.35
C VAL A 275 5.91 5.61 -12.99
N ILE A 276 6.72 4.74 -12.38
CA ILE A 276 6.28 3.44 -11.88
C ILE A 276 6.37 3.45 -10.37
N VAL A 277 5.23 3.25 -9.71
CA VAL A 277 5.10 3.15 -8.26
C VAL A 277 4.70 1.72 -7.92
N PHE A 278 5.42 1.06 -7.01
CA PHE A 278 5.07 -0.28 -6.53
C PHE A 278 4.84 -0.26 -5.03
N TYR A 279 3.70 -0.77 -4.56
CA TYR A 279 3.35 -0.77 -3.14
C TYR A 279 2.46 -1.99 -2.77
N SER A 280 2.25 -2.25 -1.49
CA SER A 280 1.36 -3.33 -0.99
C SER A 280 0.40 -2.83 0.09
N ASP A 281 -0.75 -3.49 0.24
CA ASP A 281 -1.82 -3.03 1.14
C ASP A 281 -1.63 -3.41 2.61
N ASN A 282 -0.89 -4.46 2.91
CA ASN A 282 -0.53 -4.88 4.26
C ASN A 282 0.58 -5.94 4.22
N GLY A 283 1.01 -6.40 5.39
CA GLY A 283 1.95 -7.50 5.52
C GLY A 283 1.47 -8.82 4.89
N GLY A 284 2.39 -9.78 4.81
CA GLY A 284 2.20 -11.06 4.11
C GLY A 284 1.13 -11.96 4.76
N TYR A 285 0.52 -12.83 3.95
CA TYR A 285 -0.31 -13.91 4.48
C TYR A 285 0.57 -14.98 5.14
N GLY A 286 0.67 -14.91 6.47
CA GLY A 286 1.53 -15.80 7.25
C GLY A 286 1.23 -17.30 7.14
N GLY A 287 0.21 -17.75 6.41
CA GLY A 287 0.06 -19.19 6.11
C GLY A 287 0.91 -19.67 4.92
N ALA A 288 1.61 -18.76 4.23
CA ALA A 288 2.33 -19.06 2.99
C ALA A 288 3.58 -18.21 2.75
N THR A 289 3.92 -17.32 3.68
CA THR A 289 5.16 -16.54 3.65
C THR A 289 5.64 -16.25 5.08
N ASP A 290 6.91 -15.85 5.22
CA ASP A 290 7.57 -15.48 6.47
C ASP A 290 8.15 -14.06 6.35
N MET A 291 7.91 -13.22 7.35
CA MET A 291 8.34 -11.82 7.41
C MET A 291 9.64 -11.61 8.19
N ALA A 292 10.27 -12.68 8.69
CA ALA A 292 11.45 -12.59 9.54
C ALA A 292 12.56 -11.71 8.92
N PRO A 293 13.24 -10.88 9.73
CA PRO A 293 13.16 -10.79 11.19
C PRO A 293 11.94 -10.02 11.76
N LEU A 294 11.03 -9.51 10.94
CA LEU A 294 9.86 -8.79 11.46
C LEU A 294 8.88 -9.75 12.12
N LYS A 295 8.35 -9.35 13.27
CA LYS A 295 7.30 -10.09 13.97
C LYS A 295 5.94 -9.84 13.33
N GLY A 296 5.15 -10.89 13.26
CA GLY A 296 3.76 -10.80 12.81
C GLY A 296 3.56 -10.79 11.30
N TYR A 297 2.28 -10.78 10.94
CA TYR A 297 1.78 -10.96 9.57
C TYR A 297 0.56 -10.08 9.34
N LYS A 298 -0.05 -10.16 8.14
CA LYS A 298 -1.36 -9.57 7.84
C LYS A 298 -2.28 -9.66 9.03
N GLY A 299 -2.83 -8.53 9.46
CA GLY A 299 -3.80 -8.44 10.55
C GLY A 299 -3.21 -8.14 11.92
N THR A 300 -1.88 -8.09 12.04
CA THR A 300 -1.17 -7.65 13.25
C THR A 300 -0.58 -6.25 13.02
N TYR A 301 -0.46 -5.44 14.07
CA TYR A 301 0.19 -4.12 13.98
C TYR A 301 1.68 -4.15 14.35
N TYR A 302 2.25 -5.34 14.52
CA TYR A 302 3.69 -5.53 14.53
C TYR A 302 4.28 -5.29 13.12
N GLU A 303 5.59 -5.08 13.02
CA GLU A 303 6.31 -4.68 11.81
C GLU A 303 5.96 -5.59 10.63
N GLY A 304 5.87 -6.91 10.81
CA GLY A 304 5.59 -7.85 9.72
C GLY A 304 4.14 -7.79 9.20
N GLY A 305 3.23 -7.13 9.93
CA GLY A 305 1.85 -6.92 9.49
C GLY A 305 1.56 -5.59 8.80
N ILE A 306 2.43 -4.60 8.96
CA ILE A 306 2.23 -3.24 8.43
C ILE A 306 3.41 -2.69 7.63
N ARG A 307 4.63 -3.23 7.74
CA ARG A 307 5.75 -2.83 6.87
C ARG A 307 5.60 -3.53 5.52
N VAL A 308 5.75 -2.78 4.44
CA VAL A 308 5.47 -3.24 3.07
C VAL A 308 6.62 -2.89 2.12
N PRO A 309 6.79 -3.66 1.03
CA PRO A 309 7.79 -3.32 0.03
C PRO A 309 7.31 -2.11 -0.80
N PHE A 310 8.21 -1.15 -1.02
CA PHE A 310 7.90 0.10 -1.74
C PHE A 310 9.09 0.56 -2.58
N PHE A 311 8.84 0.92 -3.84
CA PHE A 311 9.78 1.68 -4.65
C PHE A 311 9.06 2.64 -5.60
N VAL A 312 9.81 3.64 -6.05
CA VAL A 312 9.38 4.55 -7.12
C VAL A 312 10.50 4.64 -8.16
N LYS A 313 10.17 4.41 -9.43
CA LYS A 313 11.03 4.67 -10.59
C LYS A 313 10.47 5.86 -11.36
N TRP A 314 11.28 6.90 -11.54
CA TRP A 314 10.99 8.00 -12.44
C TRP A 314 12.28 8.45 -13.14
N PRO A 315 12.51 8.04 -14.40
CA PRO A 315 13.72 8.40 -15.14
C PRO A 315 13.91 9.92 -15.21
N GLY A 316 15.12 10.39 -14.89
CA GLY A 316 15.46 11.82 -14.89
C GLY A 316 15.04 12.61 -13.64
N VAL A 317 14.23 12.01 -12.75
CA VAL A 317 13.80 12.66 -11.49
C VAL A 317 14.30 11.89 -10.27
N VAL A 318 14.10 10.58 -10.25
CA VAL A 318 14.53 9.71 -9.15
C VAL A 318 15.88 9.12 -9.45
N ALA A 319 16.83 9.27 -8.52
CA ALA A 319 18.15 8.64 -8.62
C ALA A 319 18.01 7.11 -8.59
N ALA A 320 18.53 6.43 -9.62
CA ALA A 320 18.55 4.98 -9.69
C ALA A 320 19.42 4.36 -8.58
N ASP A 321 19.06 3.15 -8.17
CA ASP A 321 19.68 2.36 -7.11
C ASP A 321 19.77 3.07 -5.74
N SER A 322 18.99 4.13 -5.54
CA SER A 322 18.95 4.87 -4.29
C SER A 322 18.06 4.17 -3.25
N VAL A 323 18.32 4.47 -1.98
CA VAL A 323 17.59 3.89 -0.84
C VAL A 323 17.22 5.00 0.13
N SER A 324 15.97 5.01 0.58
CA SER A 324 15.49 5.88 1.64
C SER A 324 15.03 5.04 2.83
N ALA A 325 15.55 5.38 4.01
CA ALA A 325 15.11 4.82 5.30
C ALA A 325 14.14 5.75 6.04
N VAL A 326 13.68 6.82 5.38
CA VAL A 326 12.69 7.74 5.96
C VAL A 326 11.37 6.98 6.13
N PRO A 327 10.76 6.99 7.34
CA PRO A 327 9.46 6.35 7.55
C PRO A 327 8.37 7.01 6.70
N VAL A 328 7.75 6.24 5.82
CA VAL A 328 6.66 6.68 4.93
C VAL A 328 5.44 5.78 5.12
N ILE A 329 4.24 6.30 4.88
CA ILE A 329 2.98 5.58 5.09
C ILE A 329 2.02 5.80 3.92
N GLY A 330 1.12 4.86 3.66
CA GLY A 330 0.25 4.89 2.47
C GLY A 330 -0.55 6.17 2.23
N VAL A 331 -0.87 6.97 3.27
CA VAL A 331 -1.55 8.28 3.09
C VAL A 331 -0.66 9.31 2.38
N ASP A 332 0.67 9.16 2.44
CA ASP A 332 1.64 10.03 1.76
C ASP A 332 1.57 9.88 0.22
N LEU A 333 1.06 8.75 -0.28
CA LEU A 333 0.95 8.51 -1.71
C LEU A 333 -0.13 9.38 -2.38
N TYR A 334 -1.16 9.81 -1.65
CA TYR A 334 -2.16 10.73 -2.22
C TYR A 334 -1.52 12.05 -2.68
N PRO A 335 -0.89 12.85 -1.80
CA PRO A 335 -0.30 14.11 -2.23
C PRO A 335 0.86 13.91 -3.20
N THR A 336 1.62 12.82 -3.06
CA THR A 336 2.71 12.49 -3.99
C THR A 336 2.20 12.24 -5.41
N LEU A 337 1.17 11.40 -5.57
CA LEU A 337 0.58 11.11 -6.89
C LEU A 337 -0.05 12.35 -7.52
N CYS A 338 -0.67 13.21 -6.70
CA CYS A 338 -1.19 14.49 -7.19
C CYS A 338 -0.07 15.42 -7.65
N GLU A 339 1.04 15.53 -6.91
CA GLU A 339 2.18 16.35 -7.31
C GLU A 339 2.87 15.82 -8.57
N ILE A 340 3.05 14.50 -8.71
CA ILE A 340 3.54 13.86 -9.95
C ILE A 340 2.66 14.25 -11.14
N ALA A 341 1.34 14.26 -10.94
CA ALA A 341 0.38 14.57 -11.99
C ALA A 341 0.20 16.07 -12.27
N GLY A 342 0.77 16.96 -11.44
CA GLY A 342 0.43 18.38 -11.46
C GLY A 342 -1.01 18.68 -11.05
N ALA A 343 -1.66 17.77 -10.33
CA ALA A 343 -3.02 17.91 -9.85
C ALA A 343 -3.07 18.65 -8.51
N PRO A 344 -3.94 19.66 -8.33
CA PRO A 344 -4.08 20.34 -7.04
C PRO A 344 -4.72 19.41 -6.00
N LEU A 345 -4.37 19.59 -4.72
CA LEU A 345 -5.08 18.94 -3.62
C LEU A 345 -6.44 19.62 -3.37
N PRO A 346 -7.46 18.88 -2.91
CA PRO A 346 -8.72 19.49 -2.49
C PRO A 346 -8.51 20.39 -1.26
N ALA A 347 -8.94 21.65 -1.34
CA ALA A 347 -8.75 22.64 -0.27
C ALA A 347 -9.62 22.41 0.98
N ASP A 348 -10.72 21.67 0.81
CA ASP A 348 -11.80 21.46 1.79
C ASP A 348 -11.88 20.00 2.27
N GLN A 349 -10.81 19.22 2.11
CA GLN A 349 -10.71 17.86 2.62
C GLN A 349 -9.44 17.73 3.47
N PRO A 350 -9.52 17.19 4.69
CA PRO A 350 -8.34 16.96 5.50
C PRO A 350 -7.44 15.94 4.81
N MET A 351 -6.13 16.20 4.87
CA MET A 351 -5.06 15.34 4.37
C MET A 351 -4.14 14.99 5.53
N ASP A 352 -3.88 13.70 5.71
CA ASP A 352 -2.97 13.23 6.77
C ASP A 352 -1.56 12.90 6.23
N GLY A 353 -1.42 12.72 4.91
CA GLY A 353 -0.15 12.44 4.26
C GLY A 353 0.62 13.70 3.85
N VAL A 354 1.92 13.52 3.63
CA VAL A 354 2.80 14.55 3.03
C VAL A 354 3.36 14.03 1.70
N SER A 355 3.70 14.92 0.78
CA SER A 355 4.31 14.51 -0.48
C SER A 355 5.71 13.94 -0.26
N LEU A 356 6.01 12.84 -0.94
CA LEU A 356 7.33 12.21 -0.98
C LEU A 356 8.25 12.83 -2.04
N MET A 357 7.76 13.77 -2.84
CA MET A 357 8.53 14.37 -3.93
C MET A 357 9.87 15.00 -3.50
N PRO A 358 9.99 15.67 -2.33
CA PRO A 358 11.29 16.16 -1.86
C PRO A 358 12.32 15.03 -1.68
N LEU A 359 11.90 13.85 -1.19
CA LEU A 359 12.77 12.67 -1.12
C LEU A 359 13.09 12.14 -2.52
N LEU A 360 12.07 12.00 -3.37
CA LEU A 360 12.21 11.42 -4.71
C LEU A 360 13.12 12.25 -5.62
N ARG A 361 13.12 13.58 -5.48
CA ARG A 361 14.03 14.50 -6.20
C ARG A 361 15.43 14.58 -5.56
N GLY A 362 15.63 13.98 -4.39
CA GLY A 362 16.87 14.09 -3.61
C GLY A 362 17.10 15.48 -3.02
N GLU A 363 16.04 16.29 -2.88
CA GLU A 363 16.08 17.63 -2.29
C GLU A 363 16.16 17.56 -0.76
N GLU A 364 15.50 16.57 -0.17
CA GLU A 364 15.51 16.32 1.27
C GLU A 364 15.87 14.86 1.60
N THR A 365 16.45 14.66 2.77
CA THR A 365 16.78 13.33 3.32
C THR A 365 15.85 12.92 4.47
N GLN A 366 14.85 13.75 4.78
CA GLN A 366 13.84 13.55 5.81
C GLN A 366 12.52 14.26 5.40
N LEU A 367 11.43 14.02 6.13
CA LEU A 367 10.13 14.69 5.92
C LEU A 367 9.70 15.51 7.15
N GLY A 368 10.69 16.16 7.78
CA GLY A 368 10.54 16.84 9.06
C GLY A 368 10.25 15.89 10.24
N GLU A 369 10.08 16.47 11.43
CA GLU A 369 9.64 15.72 12.61
C GLU A 369 8.16 15.35 12.47
N ARG A 370 7.89 14.04 12.31
CA ARG A 370 6.53 13.50 12.26
C ARG A 370 6.44 12.14 12.92
N ALA A 371 5.21 11.77 13.25
CA ALA A 371 4.85 10.44 13.68
C ALA A 371 3.89 9.79 12.68
N LEU A 372 3.96 8.46 12.61
CA LEU A 372 3.02 7.61 11.88
C LEU A 372 2.04 7.01 12.87
N TYR A 373 0.79 6.85 12.47
CA TYR A 373 -0.27 6.41 13.36
C TYR A 373 -1.12 5.30 12.75
N TRP A 374 -1.65 4.45 13.63
CA TRP A 374 -2.63 3.44 13.29
C TRP A 374 -3.71 3.39 14.37
N HIS A 375 -4.96 3.21 13.95
CA HIS A 375 -6.08 3.07 14.86
C HIS A 375 -6.99 1.92 14.41
N PHE A 376 -7.22 0.97 15.31
CA PHE A 376 -8.01 -0.22 15.05
C PHE A 376 -8.97 -0.47 16.22
N PRO A 377 -10.20 0.08 16.18
CA PRO A 377 -11.18 -0.07 17.25
C PRO A 377 -12.01 -1.37 17.12
N ALA A 378 -11.42 -2.39 16.49
CA ALA A 378 -12.10 -3.61 16.04
C ALA A 378 -11.39 -4.88 16.47
N TYR A 379 -11.94 -6.03 16.07
CA TYR A 379 -11.37 -7.35 16.35
C TYR A 379 -11.05 -8.09 15.06
N LEU A 380 -9.91 -8.77 15.05
CA LEU A 380 -9.52 -9.64 13.95
C LEU A 380 -9.08 -11.00 14.48
N GLN A 381 -9.87 -12.02 14.16
CA GLN A 381 -9.60 -13.41 14.53
C GLN A 381 -8.21 -13.88 14.06
N SER A 382 -7.57 -14.69 14.91
CA SER A 382 -6.31 -15.39 14.63
C SER A 382 -6.43 -16.50 13.58
N TYR A 383 -5.34 -16.69 12.83
CA TYR A 383 -5.06 -17.93 12.14
C TYR A 383 -4.48 -18.93 13.15
N ALA A 384 -5.11 -20.08 13.32
CA ALA A 384 -4.79 -21.02 14.40
C ALA A 384 -3.31 -21.49 14.45
N GLN A 385 -2.54 -21.33 13.37
CA GLN A 385 -1.14 -21.73 13.29
C GLN A 385 -0.11 -20.67 13.75
N LEU A 386 -0.49 -19.40 13.95
CA LEU A 386 0.48 -18.29 14.09
C LEU A 386 0.55 -17.69 15.51
N CYS A 387 0.38 -18.51 16.54
CA CYS A 387 0.18 -18.04 17.91
C CYS A 387 1.35 -17.22 18.50
N SER A 388 2.60 -17.44 18.07
CA SER A 388 3.79 -16.71 18.58
C SER A 388 4.05 -15.37 17.91
N GLU A 389 3.34 -15.08 16.82
CA GLU A 389 3.58 -13.93 15.93
C GLU A 389 2.53 -12.83 16.14
N GLN A 390 1.83 -12.89 17.27
CA GLN A 390 0.74 -12.00 17.66
C GLN A 390 0.75 -11.84 19.18
N ARG A 391 0.11 -10.79 19.70
CA ARG A 391 0.07 -10.51 21.15
C ARG A 391 -0.72 -11.56 21.93
N ASP A 392 -1.78 -12.06 21.32
CA ASP A 392 -2.74 -12.98 21.93
C ASP A 392 -3.06 -14.09 20.94
N PRO A 393 -3.05 -15.39 21.29
CA PRO A 393 -3.26 -16.49 20.36
C PRO A 393 -4.68 -16.56 19.73
N LEU A 394 -5.67 -15.85 20.26
CA LEU A 394 -7.05 -15.90 19.72
C LEU A 394 -7.34 -14.83 18.66
N PHE A 395 -6.63 -13.71 18.69
CA PHE A 395 -6.82 -12.59 17.77
C PHE A 395 -5.49 -12.11 17.21
N ARG A 396 -5.44 -11.85 15.89
CA ARG A 396 -4.28 -11.16 15.29
C ARG A 396 -4.13 -9.75 15.83
N SER A 397 -5.27 -9.06 15.94
CA SER A 397 -5.37 -7.77 16.61
C SER A 397 -6.67 -7.69 17.41
N ARG A 398 -6.53 -7.21 18.63
CA ARG A 398 -7.61 -6.70 19.48
C ARG A 398 -7.65 -5.17 19.32
N PRO A 399 -8.69 -4.48 19.84
CA PRO A 399 -8.78 -3.05 19.69
C PRO A 399 -7.52 -2.34 20.23
N CYS A 400 -6.86 -1.56 19.38
CA CYS A 400 -5.59 -0.93 19.67
C CYS A 400 -5.35 0.38 18.89
N SER A 401 -4.32 1.11 19.30
CA SER A 401 -3.72 2.21 18.56
C SER A 401 -2.21 2.16 18.63
N ILE A 402 -1.54 2.62 17.57
CA ILE A 402 -0.10 2.55 17.44
C ILE A 402 0.44 3.91 17.00
N ILE A 403 1.59 4.28 17.53
CA ILE A 403 2.39 5.42 17.08
C ILE A 403 3.81 4.95 16.79
N ARG A 404 4.38 5.37 15.65
CA ARG A 404 5.83 5.35 15.40
C ARG A 404 6.33 6.79 15.33
N ALA A 405 7.29 7.15 16.17
CA ALA A 405 7.94 8.46 16.19
C ALA A 405 9.46 8.29 16.26
N GLY A 406 10.14 8.57 15.15
CA GLY A 406 11.54 8.20 14.96
C GLY A 406 11.74 6.69 15.07
N ASP A 407 12.72 6.29 15.89
CA ASP A 407 13.03 4.88 16.11
C ASP A 407 12.03 4.19 17.05
N TRP A 408 11.17 4.94 17.73
CA TRP A 408 10.31 4.39 18.76
C TRP A 408 8.93 4.05 18.24
N LYS A 409 8.41 2.90 18.66
CA LYS A 409 7.05 2.44 18.36
C LYS A 409 6.34 2.05 19.65
N LEU A 410 5.12 2.55 19.84
CA LEU A 410 4.27 2.23 20.98
C LEU A 410 2.94 1.67 20.50
N HIS A 411 2.51 0.56 21.09
CA HIS A 411 1.16 0.02 20.99
C HIS A 411 0.38 0.30 22.28
N GLU A 412 -0.85 0.80 22.14
CA GLU A 412 -1.86 0.91 23.20
C GLU A 412 -2.98 -0.10 22.93
N TYR A 413 -3.33 -0.92 23.92
CA TYR A 413 -4.42 -1.89 23.82
C TYR A 413 -5.59 -1.50 24.73
N PHE A 414 -6.79 -1.38 24.16
CA PHE A 414 -7.93 -0.79 24.87
C PHE A 414 -8.60 -1.75 25.86
N GLU A 415 -8.48 -3.07 25.67
CA GLU A 415 -9.15 -4.04 26.55
C GLU A 415 -8.59 -4.07 27.98
N ASP A 416 -7.28 -3.84 28.14
CA ASP A 416 -6.56 -3.99 29.41
C ASP A 416 -5.66 -2.80 29.74
N GLY A 417 -5.61 -1.77 28.89
CA GLY A 417 -4.70 -0.64 29.02
C GLY A 417 -3.23 -1.04 28.83
N GLY A 418 -2.96 -2.22 28.28
CA GLY A 418 -1.62 -2.73 28.05
C GLY A 418 -0.84 -1.84 27.08
N LEU A 419 0.45 -1.63 27.40
CA LEU A 419 1.39 -0.90 26.54
C LEU A 419 2.53 -1.82 26.11
N GLU A 420 2.90 -1.72 24.83
CA GLU A 420 4.12 -2.31 24.30
C GLU A 420 4.97 -1.22 23.66
N LEU A 421 6.21 -1.05 24.13
CA LEU A 421 7.15 -0.06 23.63
C LEU A 421 8.37 -0.76 23.03
N TYR A 422 8.76 -0.37 21.83
CA TYR A 422 9.90 -0.93 21.11
C TYR A 422 10.78 0.19 20.56
N ASN A 423 12.10 -0.06 20.53
CA ASN A 423 13.04 0.74 19.75
C ASN A 423 13.38 -0.08 18.48
N LEU A 424 12.90 0.36 17.32
CA LEU A 424 13.04 -0.34 16.05
C LEU A 424 14.45 -0.27 15.47
N ALA A 425 15.27 0.69 15.91
CA ALA A 425 16.69 0.74 15.52
C ALA A 425 17.48 -0.41 16.16
N ASP A 426 17.13 -0.78 17.40
CA ASP A 426 17.79 -1.84 18.16
C ASP A 426 17.10 -3.21 18.01
N ASP A 427 15.78 -3.21 17.81
CA ASP A 427 14.90 -4.39 17.83
C ASP A 427 13.79 -4.29 16.78
N ILE A 428 14.16 -4.42 15.50
CA ILE A 428 13.22 -4.44 14.36
C ILE A 428 12.19 -5.58 14.45
N GLY A 429 12.49 -6.61 15.23
CA GLY A 429 11.61 -7.76 15.45
C GLY A 429 10.59 -7.56 16.57
N GLU A 430 10.58 -6.41 17.26
CA GLU A 430 9.67 -6.14 18.38
C GLU A 430 9.65 -7.29 19.42
N SER A 431 10.82 -7.83 19.71
CA SER A 431 11.04 -8.99 20.56
C SER A 431 11.03 -8.62 22.05
N THR A 432 11.44 -7.40 22.41
CA THR A 432 11.60 -6.96 23.80
C THR A 432 10.73 -5.75 24.10
N ASN A 433 9.65 -5.94 24.87
CA ASN A 433 8.81 -4.83 25.33
C ASN A 433 9.52 -4.00 26.41
N LEU A 434 9.86 -2.75 26.08
CA LEU A 434 10.56 -1.78 26.93
C LEU A 434 9.64 -0.92 27.80
N ALA A 435 8.30 -1.05 27.73
CA ALA A 435 7.38 -0.12 28.37
C ALA A 435 7.57 0.01 29.89
N ARG A 436 7.95 -1.09 30.56
CA ARG A 436 8.28 -1.10 32.00
C ARG A 436 9.69 -0.60 32.31
N GLN A 437 10.61 -0.76 31.37
CA GLN A 437 12.02 -0.38 31.52
C GLN A 437 12.24 1.11 31.20
N GLN A 438 11.41 1.67 30.32
CA GLN A 438 11.45 3.08 29.91
C GLN A 438 10.08 3.77 30.07
N PRO A 439 9.55 3.86 31.30
CA PRO A 439 8.20 4.37 31.55
C PRO A 439 8.00 5.81 31.07
N GLY A 440 9.01 6.69 31.21
CA GLY A 440 8.93 8.06 30.72
C GLY A 440 8.82 8.17 29.20
N LYS A 441 9.49 7.27 28.46
CA LYS A 441 9.38 7.21 26.99
C LYS A 441 8.01 6.68 26.57
N ALA A 442 7.53 5.62 27.23
CA ALA A 442 6.17 5.10 27.00
C ALA A 442 5.10 6.15 27.26
N GLU A 443 5.18 6.90 28.37
CA GLU A 443 4.22 7.96 28.71
C GLU A 443 4.26 9.12 27.71
N SER A 444 5.46 9.52 27.27
CA SER A 444 5.63 10.55 26.23
C SER A 444 4.97 10.14 24.91
N MET A 445 5.23 8.92 24.44
CA MET A 445 4.63 8.41 23.20
C MET A 445 3.12 8.23 23.32
N LEU A 446 2.64 7.74 24.46
CA LEU A 446 1.20 7.57 24.72
C LEU A 446 0.48 8.93 24.72
N SER A 447 1.12 9.95 25.28
CA SER A 447 0.59 11.32 25.29
C SER A 447 0.46 11.88 23.88
N GLN A 448 1.47 11.67 23.03
CA GLN A 448 1.42 12.03 21.60
C GLN A 448 0.32 11.28 20.86
N LEU A 449 0.24 9.95 21.04
CA LEU A 449 -0.79 9.11 20.42
C LEU A 449 -2.20 9.57 20.80
N ARG A 450 -2.45 9.85 22.07
CA ARG A 450 -3.75 10.34 22.55
C ARG A 450 -4.07 11.75 22.10
N ALA A 451 -3.06 12.60 21.92
CA ALA A 451 -3.26 13.92 21.31
C ALA A 451 -3.71 13.79 19.85
N TRP A 452 -3.07 12.90 19.08
CA TRP A 452 -3.50 12.58 17.72
C TRP A 452 -4.92 12.01 17.69
N GLN A 453 -5.23 11.01 18.51
CA GLN A 453 -6.58 10.43 18.61
C GLN A 453 -7.65 11.51 18.84
N ARG A 454 -7.42 12.46 19.76
CA ARG A 454 -8.34 13.59 20.00
C ARG A 454 -8.43 14.55 18.82
N SER A 455 -7.32 14.81 18.13
CA SER A 455 -7.29 15.76 17.01
C SER A 455 -8.08 15.30 15.77
N ILE A 456 -8.39 14.00 15.68
CA ILE A 456 -9.13 13.40 14.56
C ILE A 456 -10.42 12.71 15.01
N ASP A 457 -10.84 12.95 16.26
CA ASP A 457 -12.03 12.33 16.87
C ASP A 457 -12.05 10.80 16.76
N ALA A 458 -10.89 10.15 16.97
CA ALA A 458 -10.77 8.70 16.86
C ALA A 458 -11.65 7.97 17.88
N PRO A 459 -12.49 7.02 17.46
CA PRO A 459 -13.43 6.38 18.37
C PRO A 459 -12.73 5.36 19.27
N ILE A 460 -12.83 5.55 20.59
CA ILE A 460 -12.20 4.66 21.57
C ILE A 460 -13.24 3.66 22.09
N PRO A 461 -13.04 2.34 21.94
CA PRO A 461 -13.97 1.35 22.47
C PRO A 461 -13.91 1.33 24.00
N GLN A 462 -15.04 1.61 24.64
CA GLN A 462 -15.15 1.68 26.10
C GLN A 462 -16.21 0.73 26.67
N GLU A 463 -17.21 0.36 25.87
CA GLU A 463 -18.30 -0.50 26.31
C GLU A 463 -17.82 -1.95 26.47
N ARG A 464 -18.15 -2.57 27.60
CA ARG A 464 -17.86 -3.99 27.84
C ARG A 464 -18.80 -4.87 27.01
N ASN A 465 -18.26 -5.95 26.47
CA ASN A 465 -19.07 -6.97 25.81
C ASN A 465 -19.79 -7.84 26.85
N PRO A 466 -21.14 -7.86 26.89
CA PRO A 466 -21.90 -8.65 27.87
C PRO A 466 -21.77 -10.17 27.66
N GLN A 467 -21.28 -10.60 26.50
CA GLN A 467 -21.07 -12.03 26.19
C GLN A 467 -19.67 -12.51 26.62
N TYR A 468 -18.78 -11.62 27.06
CA TYR A 468 -17.42 -11.99 27.46
C TYR A 468 -17.42 -13.00 28.61
N ASP A 469 -16.60 -14.04 28.46
CA ASP A 469 -16.43 -15.09 29.46
C ASP A 469 -14.94 -15.40 29.64
N ALA A 470 -14.38 -14.91 30.75
CA ALA A 470 -12.97 -15.06 31.09
C ALA A 470 -12.53 -16.53 31.23
N VAL A 471 -13.41 -17.41 31.70
CA VAL A 471 -13.09 -18.85 31.85
C VAL A 471 -13.05 -19.50 30.47
N ALA A 472 -13.99 -19.16 29.60
CA ALA A 472 -14.01 -19.67 28.23
C ALA A 472 -12.82 -19.16 27.41
N GLU A 473 -12.46 -17.87 27.56
CA GLU A 473 -11.27 -17.28 26.93
C GLU A 473 -9.99 -17.99 27.42
N GLY A 474 -9.79 -18.13 28.73
CA GLY A 474 -8.60 -18.79 29.28
C GLY A 474 -8.43 -20.23 28.80
N LYS A 475 -9.52 -21.00 28.72
CA LYS A 475 -9.50 -22.36 28.15
C LYS A 475 -9.14 -22.37 26.66
N ALA A 476 -9.66 -21.41 25.90
CA ALA A 476 -9.38 -21.31 24.47
C ALA A 476 -7.93 -20.89 24.20
N ILE A 477 -7.38 -19.96 24.98
CA ILE A 477 -5.97 -19.56 24.94
C ILE A 477 -5.07 -20.77 25.21
N ALA A 478 -5.31 -21.49 26.30
CA ALA A 478 -4.50 -22.67 26.66
C ALA A 478 -4.48 -23.71 25.52
N LYS A 479 -5.65 -23.99 24.94
CA LYS A 479 -5.79 -24.90 23.79
C LYS A 479 -5.08 -24.39 22.53
N ALA A 480 -5.09 -23.09 22.27
CA ALA A 480 -4.43 -22.50 21.11
C ALA A 480 -2.90 -22.58 21.24
N VAL A 481 -2.36 -22.25 22.41
CA VAL A 481 -0.92 -22.36 22.71
C VAL A 481 -0.44 -23.81 22.57
N GLU A 482 -1.19 -24.78 23.10
CA GLU A 482 -0.87 -26.21 22.95
C GLU A 482 -0.79 -26.65 21.48
N LYS A 483 -1.70 -26.15 20.62
CA LYS A 483 -1.72 -26.48 19.18
C LYS A 483 -0.65 -25.78 18.34
N GLY A 484 -0.23 -24.59 18.78
CA GLY A 484 0.68 -23.68 18.08
C GLY A 484 2.15 -23.81 18.46
N ALA A 485 2.47 -24.50 19.56
CA ALA A 485 3.85 -24.68 20.02
C ALA A 485 4.75 -25.30 18.92
N GLY A 486 5.82 -24.58 18.54
CA GLY A 486 6.86 -25.05 17.62
C GLY A 486 6.57 -24.89 16.13
N LYS A 487 5.51 -24.17 15.73
CA LYS A 487 5.18 -23.94 14.31
C LYS A 487 5.51 -22.51 13.91
N ARG A 488 6.60 -22.33 13.15
CA ARG A 488 6.68 -21.23 12.17
C ARG A 488 5.95 -21.66 10.90
N PRO A 489 5.36 -20.71 10.16
CA PRO A 489 4.64 -21.04 8.94
C PRO A 489 5.49 -21.64 7.83
#